data_AF-A0A179GWI2-F1
#
_entry.id   AF-A0A179GWI2-F1
#
_cell.length_a   1.000
_cell.length_b   1.000
_cell.length_c   1.000
_cell.angle_alpha   90.00
_cell.angle_beta   90.00
_cell.angle_gamma   90.00
#
_symmetry.space_group_name_H-M   'P 1'
#
loop_
_entity.id
_entity.type
_entity.pdbx_description
1 polymer ?
#
loop_
_entity_poly.entity_id
_entity_poly.type
_entity_poly.pdbx_seq_one_letter_code
_entity_poly.pdbx_strand_id
1 'polypeptide(L)'
;MSTSTARTATTIARIPGSSSSSSAPRRPEHMLATTPSISPSPLQHRARFSHSALASSPPSSSSSPSSSSAAEATAPDADADPDAEPSSSPAPSSSSSSSDEPPTLYGYFPATLPDGPPPRGHFPIDTSLLRREFLRLQAAHHPDKHAPSGGPAKLRAERTSAAINHAYRTLADPLLRAQYLLGLRGVDVAHDEALRAADQPALLAAVMDAHEAIEEAVVPADLEPLRSENDGRVRESEEVLEDAFRRDDVDAAKREAVRLRYWVNIRDSIHNWEEGRPVVLQH
;
A
#
# COMPACT_ATOMS: atom_id res chain seq x y z
N MET A 1 40.87 -2.13 -66.46
CA MET A 1 39.46 -2.35 -66.86
C MET A 1 38.68 -1.08 -66.60
N SER A 2 37.83 -0.70 -67.55
CA SER A 2 36.80 0.36 -67.50
C SER A 2 37.24 1.83 -67.27
N THR A 3 36.61 2.70 -68.06
CA THR A 3 36.89 4.13 -68.29
C THR A 3 35.62 4.97 -68.09
N SER A 4 35.74 6.30 -68.24
CA SER A 4 34.67 7.27 -68.53
C SER A 4 33.81 7.71 -67.31
N THR A 5 33.64 8.99 -66.92
CA THR A 5 33.54 10.33 -67.58
C THR A 5 32.09 10.83 -67.76
N ALA A 6 31.89 12.12 -67.40
CA ALA A 6 30.70 12.99 -67.54
C ALA A 6 29.52 12.73 -66.55
N ARG A 7 28.85 13.71 -65.89
CA ARG A 7 28.67 15.18 -66.01
C ARG A 7 27.49 15.66 -66.90
N THR A 8 26.32 15.84 -66.30
CA THR A 8 25.19 16.76 -66.64
C THR A 8 24.23 16.75 -65.42
N ALA A 9 23.71 17.82 -64.81
CA ALA A 9 23.29 19.18 -65.18
C ALA A 9 21.81 19.33 -65.62
N THR A 10 21.07 20.14 -64.85
CA THR A 10 19.89 20.94 -65.25
C THR A 10 18.55 20.23 -65.49
N THR A 11 17.49 20.62 -64.74
CA THR A 11 16.32 21.36 -65.29
C THR A 11 15.29 21.72 -64.19
N ILE A 12 14.82 22.97 -64.24
CA ILE A 12 13.72 23.53 -63.43
C ILE A 12 12.39 23.32 -64.15
N ALA A 13 11.31 23.01 -63.41
CA ALA A 13 9.95 23.26 -63.88
C ALA A 13 9.06 23.81 -62.74
N ARG A 14 8.41 24.94 -62.99
CA ARG A 14 7.50 25.69 -62.10
C ARG A 14 6.15 25.83 -62.84
N ILE A 15 5.26 26.66 -62.28
CA ILE A 15 4.11 27.35 -62.92
C ILE A 15 2.81 26.47 -62.99
N PRO A 16 1.62 27.05 -63.25
CA PRO A 16 0.57 27.49 -62.28
C PRO A 16 -0.71 26.61 -62.36
N GLY A 17 -1.88 26.85 -61.73
CA GLY A 17 -2.43 27.96 -60.93
C GLY A 17 -3.67 28.62 -61.58
N SER A 18 -4.81 28.65 -60.87
CA SER A 18 -6.06 29.42 -61.17
C SER A 18 -7.02 29.25 -59.97
N SER A 19 -7.41 30.30 -59.19
CA SER A 19 -8.58 31.19 -59.41
C SER A 19 -9.91 30.42 -59.65
N SER A 20 -11.10 30.75 -59.12
CA SER A 20 -11.68 31.98 -58.52
C SER A 20 -13.12 31.62 -58.00
N SER A 21 -13.88 32.37 -57.19
CA SER A 21 -13.70 33.58 -56.36
C SER A 21 -15.03 33.92 -55.63
N SER A 22 -15.01 34.79 -54.60
CA SER A 22 -16.17 35.54 -54.05
C SER A 22 -17.22 34.79 -53.20
N SER A 23 -17.48 35.24 -51.96
CA SER A 23 -18.60 36.18 -51.68
C SER A 23 -18.90 36.27 -50.16
N ALA A 24 -18.81 37.48 -49.59
CA ALA A 24 -19.62 37.89 -48.43
C ALA A 24 -21.04 38.30 -48.96
N PRO A 25 -22.09 38.65 -48.16
CA PRO A 25 -22.04 39.34 -46.85
C PRO A 25 -23.19 39.05 -45.83
N ARG A 26 -23.26 39.90 -44.79
CA ARG A 26 -24.42 40.31 -43.94
C ARG A 26 -24.68 39.61 -42.59
N ARG A 27 -24.61 40.44 -41.53
CA ARG A 27 -25.43 40.37 -40.29
C ARG A 27 -26.93 40.39 -40.60
N PRO A 28 -27.76 39.94 -39.66
CA PRO A 28 -28.65 40.90 -38.99
C PRO A 28 -28.47 40.94 -37.46
N GLU A 29 -29.15 41.89 -36.82
CA GLU A 29 -29.03 42.21 -35.39
C GLU A 29 -30.26 41.75 -34.58
N HIS A 30 -30.16 41.88 -33.25
CA HIS A 30 -31.22 41.77 -32.23
C HIS A 30 -31.84 40.37 -31.99
N MET A 31 -31.79 39.91 -30.73
CA MET A 31 -32.89 40.14 -29.78
C MET A 31 -32.46 39.88 -28.33
N LEU A 32 -33.18 40.48 -27.39
CA LEU A 32 -32.96 40.42 -25.94
C LEU A 32 -33.45 39.10 -25.34
N ALA A 33 -32.72 38.53 -24.37
CA ALA A 33 -33.25 37.52 -23.46
C ALA A 33 -32.63 37.64 -22.05
N THR A 34 -33.52 37.93 -21.11
CA THR A 34 -33.40 38.21 -19.68
C THR A 34 -32.72 37.12 -18.83
N THR A 35 -32.16 37.57 -17.70
CA THR A 35 -31.75 36.90 -16.44
C THR A 35 -32.70 35.78 -15.92
N PRO A 36 -32.30 34.87 -14.97
CA PRO A 36 -31.44 35.08 -13.78
C PRO A 36 -30.28 34.07 -13.59
N SER A 37 -29.15 34.39 -12.95
CA SER A 37 -28.92 35.01 -11.63
C SER A 37 -29.37 34.15 -10.45
N ILE A 38 -28.57 33.12 -10.11
CA ILE A 38 -28.73 32.29 -8.92
C ILE A 38 -27.68 32.71 -7.90
N SER A 39 -28.13 33.28 -6.79
CA SER A 39 -27.27 33.72 -5.68
C SER A 39 -27.19 32.62 -4.61
N PRO A 40 -26.01 32.25 -4.08
CA PRO A 40 -25.89 31.28 -3.01
C PRO A 40 -26.22 31.90 -1.64
N SER A 41 -27.12 31.27 -0.89
CA SER A 41 -27.48 31.68 0.47
C SER A 41 -26.38 31.38 1.51
N PRO A 42 -26.19 32.22 2.53
CA PRO A 42 -25.10 32.07 3.49
C PRO A 42 -25.39 31.09 4.64
N LEU A 43 -24.29 30.61 5.22
CA LEU A 43 -24.17 29.79 6.43
C LEU A 43 -24.97 30.34 7.64
N GLN A 44 -25.51 29.43 8.45
CA GLN A 44 -25.81 29.72 9.86
C GLN A 44 -24.91 28.91 10.79
N HIS A 45 -23.95 29.59 11.42
CA HIS A 45 -23.27 29.08 12.59
C HIS A 45 -24.27 28.88 13.75
N ARG A 46 -24.29 27.68 14.35
CA ARG A 46 -24.63 27.52 15.77
C ARG A 46 -23.65 26.59 16.45
N ALA A 47 -22.60 27.18 17.03
CA ALA A 47 -21.86 26.52 18.08
C ALA A 47 -22.79 26.24 19.28
N ARG A 48 -22.73 25.04 19.83
CA ARG A 48 -23.11 24.77 21.22
C ARG A 48 -22.08 23.85 21.84
N PHE A 49 -21.19 24.45 22.62
CA PHE A 49 -20.53 23.77 23.73
C PHE A 49 -21.60 23.12 24.62
N SER A 50 -21.35 21.89 25.03
CA SER A 50 -22.00 21.26 26.17
C SER A 50 -20.95 20.50 26.96
N HIS A 51 -20.30 21.21 27.89
CA HIS A 51 -19.61 20.54 28.99
C HIS A 51 -20.64 19.82 29.84
N SER A 52 -20.43 18.55 30.13
CA SER A 52 -21.00 17.92 31.33
C SER A 52 -20.07 16.83 31.82
N ALA A 53 -19.30 17.16 32.84
CA ALA A 53 -18.54 16.19 33.61
C ALA A 53 -19.44 15.68 34.74
N LEU A 54 -19.65 14.36 34.81
CA LEU A 54 -20.10 13.70 36.03
C LEU A 54 -19.36 12.36 36.18
N ALA A 55 -18.81 12.17 37.37
CA ALA A 55 -18.09 10.96 37.75
C ALA A 55 -19.05 9.79 38.01
N SER A 56 -18.54 8.56 37.86
CA SER A 56 -18.97 7.41 38.68
C SER A 56 -17.96 6.26 38.54
N SER A 57 -17.28 5.93 39.65
CA SER A 57 -16.58 4.65 39.81
C SER A 57 -17.59 3.50 39.97
N PRO A 58 -17.17 2.26 39.72
CA PRO A 58 -17.45 1.18 40.66
C PRO A 58 -16.20 0.39 41.07
N PRO A 59 -16.26 -0.44 42.13
CA PRO A 59 -15.09 -0.77 42.95
C PRO A 59 -14.43 -2.12 42.65
N SER A 60 -13.22 -2.27 43.20
CA SER A 60 -12.46 -3.51 43.30
C SER A 60 -13.09 -4.52 44.28
N SER A 61 -13.05 -5.80 43.90
CA SER A 61 -13.07 -6.95 44.82
C SER A 61 -12.29 -8.09 44.12
N SER A 62 -11.13 -8.55 44.61
CA SER A 62 -10.83 -9.23 45.87
C SER A 62 -11.33 -10.68 45.93
N SER A 63 -10.53 -11.61 45.41
CA SER A 63 -10.60 -13.04 45.76
C SER A 63 -9.31 -13.77 45.37
N SER A 64 -8.34 -13.78 46.30
CA SER A 64 -7.43 -14.93 46.44
C SER A 64 -8.23 -16.11 47.03
N PRO A 65 -7.74 -17.35 46.87
CA PRO A 65 -7.19 -17.98 48.06
C PRO A 65 -5.83 -18.66 47.84
N SER A 66 -5.07 -18.72 48.93
CA SER A 66 -3.72 -19.28 48.98
C SER A 66 -3.71 -20.76 49.37
N SER A 67 -2.78 -21.52 48.80
CA SER A 67 -2.10 -22.66 49.46
C SER A 67 -0.84 -22.99 48.63
N SER A 68 0.41 -22.79 49.07
CA SER A 68 1.12 -23.18 50.31
C SER A 68 1.46 -24.68 50.39
N SER A 69 2.60 -25.07 49.82
CA SER A 69 3.61 -25.96 50.43
C SER A 69 4.85 -25.95 49.52
N ALA A 70 5.92 -25.24 49.88
CA ALA A 70 7.04 -25.73 50.70
C ALA A 70 7.96 -26.69 49.92
N ALA A 71 9.18 -26.21 49.66
CA ALA A 71 10.27 -27.02 49.15
C ALA A 71 10.95 -27.75 50.32
N GLU A 72 11.36 -28.99 50.11
CA GLU A 72 12.33 -29.67 50.96
C GLU A 72 13.37 -30.37 50.08
N ALA A 73 14.64 -30.18 50.42
CA ALA A 73 15.77 -30.73 49.67
C ALA A 73 16.34 -31.92 50.42
N THR A 74 16.51 -33.05 49.74
CA THR A 74 17.19 -34.23 50.28
C THR A 74 17.99 -34.91 49.18
N ALA A 75 19.33 -34.88 49.30
CA ALA A 75 20.21 -35.78 48.56
C ALA A 75 20.22 -37.17 49.23
N PRO A 76 20.60 -38.23 48.50
CA PRO A 76 21.93 -38.77 48.81
C PRO A 76 22.72 -39.29 47.59
N ASP A 77 24.04 -39.44 47.79
CA ASP A 77 24.97 -40.16 46.93
C ASP A 77 24.61 -41.64 46.70
N ALA A 78 24.97 -42.17 45.53
CA ALA A 78 25.54 -43.52 45.37
C ALA A 78 26.18 -43.70 43.98
N ASP A 79 27.39 -44.25 43.94
CA ASP A 79 28.17 -44.59 42.73
C ASP A 79 27.55 -45.71 41.87
N ALA A 80 27.76 -45.65 40.55
CA ALA A 80 28.00 -46.81 39.69
C ALA A 80 28.61 -46.40 38.33
N ASP A 81 29.65 -47.12 37.91
CA ASP A 81 30.48 -46.86 36.71
C ASP A 81 29.80 -47.20 35.35
N PRO A 82 30.38 -46.74 34.21
CA PRO A 82 29.74 -46.80 32.89
C PRO A 82 30.13 -48.01 32.04
N ASP A 83 29.18 -48.57 31.27
CA ASP A 83 29.46 -49.34 30.04
C ASP A 83 28.17 -49.60 29.23
N ALA A 84 27.97 -48.87 28.12
CA ALA A 84 27.08 -49.25 27.00
C ALA A 84 27.27 -48.32 25.78
N GLU A 85 27.82 -48.88 24.70
CA GLU A 85 28.09 -48.22 23.41
C GLU A 85 26.82 -47.79 22.62
N PRO A 86 26.93 -46.81 21.69
CA PRO A 86 25.77 -46.16 21.06
C PRO A 86 25.20 -46.93 19.86
N SER A 87 23.99 -47.48 20.01
CA SER A 87 23.25 -48.07 18.88
C SER A 87 22.62 -47.00 17.99
N SER A 88 23.36 -46.63 16.94
CA SER A 88 22.94 -45.71 15.89
C SER A 88 21.77 -46.26 15.09
N SER A 89 20.65 -45.53 15.02
CA SER A 89 19.56 -45.77 14.06
C SER A 89 18.96 -44.44 13.61
N PRO A 90 19.36 -43.92 12.43
CA PRO A 90 18.72 -42.75 11.85
C PRO A 90 17.39 -43.16 11.21
N ALA A 91 16.31 -43.07 11.98
CA ALA A 91 14.98 -43.03 11.37
C ALA A 91 14.88 -41.76 10.51
N PRO A 92 14.35 -41.84 9.27
CA PRO A 92 14.15 -40.65 8.44
C PRO A 92 12.97 -39.86 8.98
N SER A 93 13.23 -39.01 9.97
CA SER A 93 12.30 -38.00 10.47
C SER A 93 12.14 -36.89 9.42
N SER A 94 11.46 -37.21 8.33
CA SER A 94 10.81 -36.23 7.46
C SER A 94 9.64 -35.60 8.24
N SER A 95 9.97 -34.78 9.23
CA SER A 95 9.00 -34.01 9.99
C SER A 95 8.47 -32.90 9.10
N SER A 96 7.30 -33.15 8.51
CA SER A 96 6.48 -32.18 7.79
C SER A 96 6.14 -30.98 8.67
N SER A 97 6.98 -29.95 8.63
CA SER A 97 6.76 -28.67 9.31
C SER A 97 5.75 -27.83 8.53
N SER A 98 4.49 -28.26 8.56
CA SER A 98 3.36 -27.56 7.94
C SER A 98 2.15 -27.59 8.86
N SER A 99 1.47 -26.45 8.96
CA SER A 99 0.23 -26.18 9.72
C SER A 99 0.30 -26.26 11.25
N ASP A 100 0.94 -25.27 11.89
CA ASP A 100 0.41 -24.66 13.14
C ASP A 100 0.92 -23.22 13.43
N GLU A 101 1.45 -22.49 12.43
CA GLU A 101 1.53 -21.03 12.51
C GLU A 101 0.18 -20.41 12.12
N PRO A 102 -0.25 -19.29 12.75
CA PRO A 102 -1.44 -18.57 12.32
C PRO A 102 -1.29 -18.17 10.83
N PRO A 103 -2.35 -18.30 10.01
CA PRO A 103 -2.24 -18.09 8.58
C PRO A 103 -1.79 -16.65 8.29
N THR A 104 -0.55 -16.53 7.81
CA THR A 104 -0.01 -15.26 7.33
C THR A 104 -0.88 -14.77 6.17
N LEU A 105 -0.94 -13.45 5.95
CA LEU A 105 -1.79 -12.89 4.88
C LEU A 105 -1.41 -13.44 3.49
N TYR A 106 -0.14 -13.84 3.32
CA TYR A 106 0.39 -14.53 2.15
C TYR A 106 -0.29 -15.88 1.88
N GLY A 107 -0.67 -16.62 2.93
CA GLY A 107 -1.33 -17.94 2.82
C GLY A 107 -2.70 -17.91 2.15
N TYR A 108 -3.33 -16.74 1.99
CA TYR A 108 -4.56 -16.59 1.21
C TYR A 108 -4.32 -16.59 -0.30
N PHE A 109 -3.08 -16.40 -0.77
CA PHE A 109 -2.74 -16.17 -2.19
C PHE A 109 -1.69 -17.16 -2.74
N PRO A 110 -1.92 -18.49 -2.63
CA PRO A 110 -0.91 -19.50 -2.94
C PRO A 110 -0.55 -19.59 -4.43
N ALA A 111 -1.39 -19.10 -5.36
CA ALA A 111 -1.06 -19.14 -6.78
C ALA A 111 -0.21 -17.94 -7.24
N THR A 112 -0.13 -16.89 -6.42
CA THR A 112 0.66 -15.67 -6.72
C THR A 112 1.84 -15.49 -5.78
N LEU A 113 1.77 -16.03 -4.55
CA LEU A 113 2.81 -15.93 -3.52
C LEU A 113 3.16 -17.32 -2.96
N PRO A 114 3.68 -18.26 -3.78
CA PRO A 114 3.95 -19.64 -3.36
C PRO A 114 5.03 -19.73 -2.27
N ASP A 115 6.01 -18.82 -2.29
CA ASP A 115 7.15 -18.81 -1.36
C ASP A 115 6.84 -18.12 -0.01
N GLY A 116 5.67 -17.52 0.12
CA GLY A 116 5.23 -16.82 1.33
C GLY A 116 5.91 -15.46 1.56
N PRO A 117 6.07 -15.01 2.81
CA PRO A 117 6.71 -13.73 3.12
C PRO A 117 8.24 -13.76 2.97
N PRO A 118 8.90 -12.59 2.82
CA PRO A 118 10.34 -12.43 2.97
C PRO A 118 10.86 -12.94 4.33
N PRO A 119 12.02 -13.63 4.39
CA PRO A 119 13.08 -13.64 3.39
C PRO A 119 13.00 -14.74 2.32
N ARG A 120 11.98 -15.62 2.35
CA ARG A 120 11.81 -16.69 1.35
C ARG A 120 11.15 -16.19 0.07
N GLY A 121 10.05 -15.45 0.22
CA GLY A 121 9.42 -14.73 -0.89
C GLY A 121 10.00 -13.33 -1.11
N HIS A 122 9.55 -12.71 -2.21
CA HIS A 122 9.91 -11.34 -2.57
C HIS A 122 9.05 -10.30 -1.84
N PHE A 123 9.58 -9.10 -1.65
CA PHE A 123 8.80 -7.97 -1.12
C PHE A 123 7.93 -7.28 -2.19
N PRO A 124 8.43 -7.00 -3.42
CA PRO A 124 7.57 -6.53 -4.51
C PRO A 124 6.59 -7.62 -4.93
N ILE A 125 5.33 -7.25 -5.15
CA ILE A 125 4.25 -8.17 -5.55
C ILE A 125 3.59 -7.62 -6.81
N ASP A 126 3.41 -8.47 -7.82
CA ASP A 126 2.59 -8.13 -8.99
C ASP A 126 1.11 -7.97 -8.56
N THR A 127 0.68 -6.72 -8.44
CA THR A 127 -0.67 -6.35 -8.04
C THR A 127 -1.74 -6.77 -9.06
N SER A 128 -1.38 -6.97 -10.33
CA SER A 128 -2.29 -7.46 -11.36
C SER A 128 -2.57 -8.96 -11.21
N LEU A 129 -1.52 -9.74 -10.93
CA LEU A 129 -1.65 -11.16 -10.58
C LEU A 129 -2.42 -11.33 -9.26
N LEU A 130 -2.05 -10.58 -8.22
CA LEU A 130 -2.72 -10.59 -6.92
C LEU A 130 -4.22 -10.26 -7.05
N ARG A 131 -4.57 -9.22 -7.81
CA ARG A 131 -5.98 -8.84 -8.08
C ARG A 131 -6.74 -9.93 -8.84
N ARG A 132 -6.10 -10.62 -9.78
CA ARG A 132 -6.71 -11.75 -10.52
C ARG A 132 -7.02 -12.93 -9.60
N GLU A 133 -6.10 -13.27 -8.69
CA GLU A 133 -6.35 -14.31 -7.69
C GLU A 133 -7.41 -13.87 -6.66
N PHE A 134 -7.35 -12.63 -6.16
CA PHE A 134 -8.37 -12.05 -5.29
C PHE A 134 -9.79 -12.19 -5.85
N LEU A 135 -10.01 -11.80 -7.11
CA LEU A 135 -11.34 -11.92 -7.75
C LEU A 135 -11.80 -13.38 -7.87
N ARG A 136 -10.87 -14.31 -8.15
CA ARG A 136 -11.15 -15.76 -8.18
C ARG A 136 -11.58 -16.29 -6.81
N LEU A 137 -10.88 -15.90 -5.75
CA LEU A 137 -11.17 -16.30 -4.37
C LEU A 137 -12.47 -15.68 -3.86
N GLN A 138 -12.69 -14.39 -4.11
CA GLN A 138 -13.95 -13.71 -3.76
C GLN A 138 -15.14 -14.35 -4.48
N ALA A 139 -14.99 -14.70 -5.76
CA ALA A 139 -16.02 -15.43 -6.51
C ALA A 139 -16.25 -16.85 -6.00
N ALA A 140 -15.25 -17.52 -5.41
CA ALA A 140 -15.40 -18.85 -4.81
C ALA A 140 -16.12 -18.80 -3.45
N HIS A 141 -15.81 -17.80 -2.62
CA HIS A 141 -16.28 -17.68 -1.23
C HIS A 141 -17.41 -16.64 -1.02
N HIS A 142 -18.06 -16.17 -2.09
CA HIS A 142 -19.13 -15.17 -1.97
C HIS A 142 -20.31 -15.70 -1.14
N PRO A 143 -20.84 -14.93 -0.15
CA PRO A 143 -21.91 -15.41 0.72
C PRO A 143 -23.19 -15.79 -0.03
N ASP A 144 -23.49 -15.16 -1.17
CA ASP A 144 -24.67 -15.50 -1.99
C ASP A 144 -24.60 -16.90 -2.61
N LYS A 145 -23.40 -17.46 -2.82
CA LYS A 145 -23.24 -18.87 -3.22
C LYS A 145 -23.52 -19.84 -2.08
N HIS A 146 -23.54 -19.36 -0.83
CA HIS A 146 -23.78 -20.12 0.38
C HIS A 146 -25.18 -19.85 1.00
N ALA A 147 -26.17 -19.72 0.10
CA ALA A 147 -27.61 -19.95 0.30
C ALA A 147 -28.41 -18.93 1.15
N PRO A 148 -29.73 -18.77 0.87
CA PRO A 148 -30.56 -17.74 1.48
C PRO A 148 -31.10 -18.16 2.86
N SER A 149 -30.24 -18.22 3.87
CA SER A 149 -30.59 -18.19 5.30
C SER A 149 -29.33 -17.94 6.13
N GLY A 150 -29.42 -17.10 7.16
CA GLY A 150 -28.28 -16.63 7.99
C GLY A 150 -27.67 -17.69 8.92
N GLY A 151 -27.40 -18.89 8.42
CA GLY A 151 -26.83 -20.00 9.18
C GLY A 151 -25.30 -19.97 9.28
N PRO A 152 -24.70 -20.93 10.02
CA PRO A 152 -23.25 -20.99 10.24
C PRO A 152 -22.39 -21.03 8.96
N ALA A 153 -22.92 -21.56 7.85
CA ALA A 153 -22.22 -21.58 6.57
C ALA A 153 -22.05 -20.16 5.98
N LYS A 154 -23.08 -19.32 6.05
CA LYS A 154 -23.02 -17.94 5.60
C LYS A 154 -22.04 -17.12 6.44
N LEU A 155 -22.09 -17.25 7.77
CA LEU A 155 -21.16 -16.57 8.68
C LEU A 155 -19.70 -16.99 8.44
N ARG A 156 -19.44 -18.25 8.10
CA ARG A 156 -18.09 -18.71 7.69
C ARG A 156 -17.67 -18.05 6.37
N ALA A 157 -18.53 -18.03 5.36
CA ALA A 157 -18.25 -17.38 4.08
C ALA A 157 -17.98 -15.86 4.24
N GLU A 158 -18.78 -15.17 5.06
CA GLU A 158 -18.60 -13.75 5.40
C GLU A 158 -17.23 -13.51 6.07
N ARG A 159 -16.85 -14.32 7.08
CA ARG A 159 -15.53 -14.24 7.74
C ARG A 159 -14.38 -14.51 6.76
N THR A 160 -14.49 -15.54 5.92
CA THR A 160 -13.45 -15.88 4.92
C THR A 160 -13.30 -14.76 3.88
N SER A 161 -14.42 -14.22 3.38
CA SER A 161 -14.43 -13.08 2.45
C SER A 161 -13.80 -11.82 3.10
N ALA A 162 -14.13 -11.52 4.37
CA ALA A 162 -13.51 -10.42 5.10
C ALA A 162 -11.99 -10.60 5.26
N ALA A 163 -11.53 -11.81 5.57
CA ALA A 163 -10.09 -12.11 5.68
C ALA A 163 -9.37 -11.98 4.33
N ILE A 164 -9.95 -12.47 3.23
CA ILE A 164 -9.41 -12.31 1.87
C ILE A 164 -9.35 -10.83 1.47
N ASN A 165 -10.37 -10.04 1.79
CA ASN A 165 -10.39 -8.59 1.55
C ASN A 165 -9.29 -7.86 2.35
N HIS A 166 -9.09 -8.23 3.61
CA HIS A 166 -8.02 -7.69 4.44
C HIS A 166 -6.65 -8.03 3.85
N ALA A 167 -6.39 -9.31 3.59
CA ALA A 167 -5.14 -9.78 3.00
C ALA A 167 -4.86 -9.11 1.64
N TYR A 168 -5.86 -8.97 0.76
CA TYR A 168 -5.70 -8.25 -0.50
C TYR A 168 -5.30 -6.79 -0.30
N ARG A 169 -6.00 -6.04 0.57
CA ARG A 169 -5.70 -4.62 0.83
C ARG A 169 -4.29 -4.43 1.39
N THR A 170 -3.92 -5.23 2.39
CA THR A 170 -2.60 -5.16 3.03
C THR A 170 -1.46 -5.57 2.09
N LEU A 171 -1.66 -6.55 1.21
CA LEU A 171 -0.61 -7.01 0.29
C LEU A 171 -0.55 -6.18 -1.00
N ALA A 172 -1.66 -5.58 -1.45
CA ALA A 172 -1.68 -4.73 -2.64
C ALA A 172 -0.97 -3.38 -2.41
N ASP A 173 -1.16 -2.76 -1.25
CA ASP A 173 -0.45 -1.52 -0.89
C ASP A 173 0.94 -1.83 -0.30
N PRO A 174 2.03 -1.23 -0.83
CA PRO A 174 3.38 -1.56 -0.38
C PRO A 174 3.71 -1.02 1.01
N LEU A 175 3.11 0.08 1.45
CA LEU A 175 3.29 0.62 2.81
C LEU A 175 2.61 -0.30 3.83
N LEU A 176 1.36 -0.71 3.57
CA LEU A 176 0.66 -1.67 4.43
C LEU A 176 1.38 -3.03 4.45
N ARG A 177 1.95 -3.47 3.33
CA ARG A 177 2.78 -4.69 3.23
C ARG A 177 4.04 -4.58 4.09
N ALA A 178 4.75 -3.46 4.02
CA ALA A 178 5.94 -3.21 4.84
C ALA A 178 5.61 -3.16 6.34
N GLN A 179 4.56 -2.42 6.72
CA GLN A 179 4.06 -2.35 8.09
C GLN A 179 3.66 -3.73 8.62
N TYR A 180 2.98 -4.55 7.82
CA TYR A 180 2.61 -5.92 8.20
C TYR A 180 3.85 -6.81 8.44
N LEU A 181 4.83 -6.80 7.52
CA LEU A 181 6.06 -7.59 7.64
C LEU A 181 6.97 -7.16 8.80
N LEU A 182 6.92 -5.88 9.18
CA LEU A 182 7.57 -5.34 10.38
C LEU A 182 6.78 -5.69 11.65
N GLY A 183 5.45 -5.66 11.60
CA GLY A 183 4.57 -6.09 12.69
C GLY A 183 4.78 -7.57 13.06
N LEU A 184 4.99 -8.44 12.06
CA LEU A 184 5.40 -9.85 12.28
C LEU A 184 6.74 -9.99 13.02
N ARG A 185 7.61 -8.97 12.95
CA ARG A 185 8.90 -8.88 13.67
C ARG A 185 8.80 -8.09 14.99
N GLY A 186 7.58 -7.79 15.45
CA GLY A 186 7.34 -7.04 16.69
C GLY A 186 7.57 -5.53 16.58
N VAL A 187 7.56 -4.98 15.36
CA VAL A 187 7.83 -3.56 15.09
C VAL A 187 6.60 -2.85 14.54
N ASP A 188 6.13 -1.83 15.25
CA ASP A 188 5.01 -0.99 14.84
C ASP A 188 5.50 0.37 14.29
N VAL A 189 5.63 0.48 12.97
CA VAL A 189 6.02 1.74 12.30
C VAL A 189 4.85 2.73 12.20
N ALA A 190 3.60 2.29 12.41
CA ALA A 190 2.45 3.17 12.31
C ALA A 190 2.36 4.14 13.51
N HIS A 191 2.73 3.68 14.70
CA HIS A 191 2.69 4.46 15.95
C HIS A 191 4.05 4.94 16.46
N ASP A 192 5.16 4.60 15.79
CA ASP A 192 6.49 5.04 16.22
C ASP A 192 6.75 6.52 15.93
N GLU A 193 6.48 7.35 16.94
CA GLU A 193 6.71 8.79 16.93
C GLU A 193 8.20 9.19 16.86
N ALA A 194 9.15 8.29 17.13
CA ALA A 194 10.58 8.56 16.95
C ALA A 194 11.02 8.42 15.48
N LEU A 195 10.26 7.70 14.65
CA LEU A 195 10.52 7.47 13.23
C LEU A 195 10.01 8.62 12.32
N ARG A 196 10.30 9.87 12.66
CA ARG A 196 9.91 11.06 11.88
C ARG A 196 10.94 11.44 10.81
N ALA A 197 10.49 12.08 9.72
CA ALA A 197 11.38 12.60 8.67
C ALA A 197 12.34 13.73 9.12
N ALA A 198 12.21 14.22 10.36
CA ALA A 198 13.09 15.25 10.93
C ALA A 198 14.58 14.86 10.88
N ASP A 199 14.88 13.56 11.04
CA ASP A 199 16.25 13.03 10.98
C ASP A 199 16.74 12.75 9.54
N GLN A 200 15.95 13.13 8.52
CA GLN A 200 16.24 12.87 7.11
C GLN A 200 16.08 14.15 6.26
N PRO A 201 17.03 15.11 6.32
CA PRO A 201 16.88 16.41 5.65
C PRO A 201 16.63 16.33 4.14
N ALA A 202 17.25 15.37 3.45
CA ALA A 202 17.05 15.14 2.02
C ALA A 202 15.63 14.62 1.69
N LEU A 203 15.06 13.77 2.55
CA LEU A 203 13.67 13.32 2.42
C LEU A 203 12.72 14.51 2.63
N LEU A 204 12.95 15.31 3.67
CA LEU A 204 12.08 16.45 3.97
C LEU A 204 12.08 17.48 2.83
N ALA A 205 13.24 17.81 2.26
CA ALA A 205 13.33 18.68 1.08
C ALA A 205 12.53 18.11 -0.10
N ALA A 206 12.81 16.87 -0.50
CA ALA A 206 12.14 16.21 -1.62
C ALA A 206 10.62 15.98 -1.44
N VAL A 207 10.11 16.06 -0.20
CA VAL A 207 8.68 16.06 0.14
C VAL A 207 8.08 17.47 0.04
N MET A 208 8.81 18.50 0.49
CA MET A 208 8.37 19.90 0.34
C MET A 208 8.32 20.31 -1.13
N ASP A 209 9.36 19.99 -1.91
CA ASP A 209 9.41 20.24 -3.36
C ASP A 209 8.23 19.57 -4.09
N ALA A 210 7.85 18.35 -3.66
CA ALA A 210 6.71 17.63 -4.20
C ALA A 210 5.36 18.28 -3.82
N HIS A 211 5.24 18.85 -2.62
CA HIS A 211 4.04 19.59 -2.21
C HIS A 211 3.91 20.93 -2.95
N GLU A 212 5.01 21.67 -3.14
CA GLU A 212 5.04 22.90 -3.94
C GLU A 212 4.57 22.62 -5.38
N ALA A 213 5.09 21.58 -6.03
CA ALA A 213 4.66 21.15 -7.36
C ALA A 213 3.17 20.72 -7.43
N ILE A 214 2.58 20.24 -6.33
CA ILE A 214 1.14 19.90 -6.26
C ILE A 214 0.28 21.17 -6.07
N GLU A 215 0.77 22.17 -5.36
CA GLU A 215 0.11 23.46 -5.13
C GLU A 215 0.18 24.39 -6.37
N GLU A 216 1.28 24.34 -7.13
CA GLU A 216 1.46 25.12 -8.36
C GLU A 216 0.72 24.54 -9.58
N ALA A 217 0.33 23.26 -9.55
CA ALA A 217 -0.37 22.60 -10.64
C ALA A 217 -1.72 23.29 -10.95
N VAL A 218 -1.97 23.56 -12.23
CA VAL A 218 -3.21 24.20 -12.72
C VAL A 218 -4.07 23.19 -13.47
N VAL A 219 -3.46 22.23 -14.17
CA VAL A 219 -4.15 21.16 -14.90
C VAL A 219 -3.57 19.78 -14.54
N PRO A 220 -4.34 18.68 -14.69
CA PRO A 220 -3.86 17.33 -14.36
C PRO A 220 -2.56 16.91 -15.07
N ALA A 221 -2.24 17.52 -16.22
CA ALA A 221 -1.01 17.24 -16.97
C ALA A 221 0.26 17.76 -16.29
N ASP A 222 0.15 18.81 -15.45
CA ASP A 222 1.29 19.40 -14.72
C ASP A 222 1.84 18.41 -13.66
N LEU A 223 0.97 17.53 -13.15
CA LEU A 223 1.31 16.51 -12.15
C LEU A 223 1.92 15.23 -12.74
N GLU A 224 1.89 15.03 -14.06
CA GLU A 224 2.37 13.79 -14.67
C GLU A 224 3.89 13.54 -14.53
N PRO A 225 4.77 14.57 -14.64
CA PRO A 225 6.18 14.41 -14.29
C PRO A 225 6.39 13.98 -12.83
N LEU A 226 5.68 14.64 -11.90
CA LEU A 226 5.76 14.33 -10.47
C LEU A 226 5.22 12.93 -10.15
N ARG A 227 4.14 12.50 -10.81
CA ARG A 227 3.62 11.13 -10.72
C ARG A 227 4.68 10.11 -11.14
N SER A 228 5.30 10.33 -12.30
CA SER A 228 6.34 9.43 -12.84
C SER A 228 7.56 9.35 -11.92
N GLU A 229 8.02 10.49 -11.40
CA GLU A 229 9.12 10.56 -10.43
C GLU A 229 8.76 9.85 -9.12
N ASN A 230 7.60 10.13 -8.54
CA ASN A 230 7.17 9.53 -7.28
C ASN A 230 6.96 8.02 -7.42
N ASP A 231 6.40 7.54 -8.53
CA ASP A 231 6.34 6.11 -8.85
C ASP A 231 7.75 5.50 -8.96
N GLY A 232 8.74 6.25 -9.44
CA GLY A 232 10.16 5.88 -9.40
C GLY A 232 10.67 5.70 -7.97
N ARG A 233 10.48 6.73 -7.12
CA ARG A 233 10.87 6.73 -5.70
C ARG A 233 10.19 5.59 -4.91
N VAL A 234 8.92 5.28 -5.21
CA VAL A 234 8.21 4.13 -4.62
C VAL A 234 8.90 2.81 -4.99
N ARG A 235 9.24 2.59 -6.27
CA ARG A 235 9.92 1.35 -6.71
C ARG A 235 11.30 1.21 -6.05
N GLU A 236 12.08 2.28 -5.99
CA GLU A 236 13.37 2.30 -5.27
C GLU A 236 13.20 1.92 -3.79
N SER A 237 12.19 2.48 -3.11
CA SER A 237 11.84 2.07 -1.73
C SER A 237 11.40 0.60 -1.63
N GLU A 238 10.67 0.05 -2.61
CA GLU A 238 10.32 -1.38 -2.63
C GLU A 238 11.57 -2.27 -2.80
N GLU A 239 12.53 -1.88 -3.66
CA GLU A 239 13.80 -2.60 -3.86
C GLU A 239 14.65 -2.59 -2.58
N VAL A 240 14.78 -1.42 -1.92
CA VAL A 240 15.51 -1.31 -0.64
C VAL A 240 14.83 -2.13 0.47
N LEU A 241 13.50 -2.15 0.53
CA LEU A 241 12.75 -3.00 1.46
C LEU A 241 12.95 -4.50 1.17
N GLU A 242 12.96 -4.91 -0.09
CA GLU A 242 13.28 -6.29 -0.47
C GLU A 242 14.65 -6.70 0.05
N ASP A 243 15.66 -5.88 -0.22
CA ASP A 243 17.04 -6.13 0.14
C ASP A 243 17.29 -6.07 1.67
N ALA A 244 16.51 -5.25 2.39
CA ALA A 244 16.50 -5.21 3.86
C ALA A 244 15.86 -6.48 4.45
N PHE A 245 14.65 -6.86 4.01
CA PHE A 245 13.99 -8.06 4.49
C PHE A 245 14.73 -9.35 4.12
N ARG A 246 15.40 -9.41 2.95
CA ARG A 246 16.22 -10.56 2.54
C ARG A 246 17.45 -10.75 3.44
N ARG A 247 17.98 -9.67 4.02
CA ARG A 247 19.10 -9.68 5.00
C ARG A 247 18.64 -9.69 6.46
N ASP A 248 17.33 -9.66 6.69
CA ASP A 248 16.68 -9.46 7.99
C ASP A 248 17.14 -8.17 8.74
N ASP A 249 17.54 -7.13 8.00
CA ASP A 249 17.87 -5.82 8.57
C ASP A 249 16.59 -5.03 8.88
N VAL A 250 16.07 -5.29 10.09
CA VAL A 250 14.83 -4.70 10.58
C VAL A 250 14.93 -3.18 10.71
N ASP A 251 16.10 -2.63 11.06
CA ASP A 251 16.25 -1.18 11.24
C ASP A 251 16.39 -0.44 9.90
N ALA A 252 16.99 -1.05 8.88
CA ALA A 252 16.90 -0.54 7.51
C ALA A 252 15.45 -0.57 7.01
N ALA A 253 14.74 -1.69 7.20
CA ALA A 253 13.34 -1.81 6.79
C ALA A 253 12.43 -0.80 7.50
N LYS A 254 12.66 -0.48 8.80
CA LYS A 254 11.98 0.63 9.51
C LYS A 254 12.22 1.97 8.81
N ARG A 255 13.49 2.34 8.60
CA ARG A 255 13.86 3.63 7.99
C ARG A 255 13.28 3.79 6.59
N GLU A 256 13.21 2.71 5.82
CA GLU A 256 12.64 2.72 4.48
C GLU A 256 11.10 2.75 4.49
N ALA A 257 10.44 2.02 5.39
CA ALA A 257 8.98 2.10 5.56
C ALA A 257 8.51 3.54 5.91
N VAL A 258 9.33 4.32 6.61
CA VAL A 258 9.09 5.75 6.84
C VAL A 258 9.16 6.55 5.53
N ARG A 259 10.17 6.34 4.68
CA ARG A 259 10.29 7.03 3.37
C ARG A 259 9.11 6.69 2.48
N LEU A 260 8.81 5.40 2.36
CA LEU A 260 7.69 4.88 1.59
C LEU A 260 6.35 5.51 2.02
N ARG A 261 6.15 5.79 3.33
CA ARG A 261 4.97 6.52 3.80
C ARG A 261 4.83 7.90 3.14
N TYR A 262 5.92 8.66 3.02
CA TYR A 262 5.86 9.98 2.38
C TYR A 262 5.60 9.87 0.87
N TRP A 263 6.21 8.90 0.16
CA TRP A 263 5.94 8.67 -1.26
C TRP A 263 4.51 8.18 -1.54
N VAL A 264 3.93 7.38 -0.64
CA VAL A 264 2.51 7.01 -0.70
C VAL A 264 1.61 8.23 -0.43
N ASN A 265 1.90 9.03 0.59
CA ASN A 265 1.13 10.26 0.87
C ASN A 265 1.18 11.26 -0.31
N ILE A 266 2.31 11.39 -0.99
CA ILE A 266 2.46 12.21 -2.21
C ILE A 266 1.64 11.62 -3.36
N ARG A 267 1.71 10.31 -3.60
CA ARG A 267 0.89 9.62 -4.60
C ARG A 267 -0.60 9.85 -4.37
N ASP A 268 -1.04 9.77 -3.12
CA ASP A 268 -2.43 9.96 -2.72
C ASP A 268 -2.85 11.43 -2.83
N SER A 269 -1.95 12.37 -2.53
CA SER A 269 -2.15 13.81 -2.77
C SER A 269 -2.33 14.13 -4.25
N ILE A 270 -1.51 13.54 -5.12
CA ILE A 270 -1.61 13.65 -6.59
C ILE A 270 -2.90 13.00 -7.12
N HIS A 271 -3.33 11.89 -6.53
CA HIS A 271 -4.59 11.22 -6.90
C HIS A 271 -5.83 12.02 -6.48
N ASN A 272 -5.77 12.68 -5.32
CA ASN A 272 -6.89 13.43 -4.74
C ASN A 272 -6.90 14.92 -5.13
N TRP A 273 -5.97 15.36 -5.98
CA TRP A 273 -5.95 16.71 -6.53
C TRP A 273 -7.16 16.96 -7.43
N GLU A 274 -7.80 18.12 -7.28
CA GLU A 274 -8.98 18.52 -8.05
C GLU A 274 -8.79 19.94 -8.60
N GLU A 275 -9.08 20.14 -9.88
CA GLU A 275 -8.94 21.43 -10.56
C GLU A 275 -9.73 22.54 -9.85
N GLY A 276 -9.03 23.61 -9.46
CA GLY A 276 -9.63 24.78 -8.82
C GLY A 276 -10.03 24.62 -7.35
N ARG A 277 -9.64 23.51 -6.68
CA ARG A 277 -9.74 23.41 -5.20
C ARG A 277 -8.38 23.64 -4.54
N PRO A 278 -8.33 24.37 -3.41
CA PRO A 278 -7.10 24.44 -2.61
C PRO A 278 -6.78 23.06 -2.03
N VAL A 279 -5.53 22.63 -2.19
CA VAL A 279 -5.06 21.33 -1.74
C VAL A 279 -5.01 21.32 -0.21
N VAL A 280 -5.87 20.52 0.43
CA VAL A 280 -5.84 20.33 1.89
C VAL A 280 -4.88 19.19 2.20
N LEU A 281 -3.62 19.54 2.47
CA LEU A 281 -2.60 18.59 2.90
C LEU A 281 -3.00 17.97 4.25
N GLN A 282 -3.03 16.63 4.30
CA GLN A 282 -3.14 15.88 5.55
C GLN A 282 -1.71 15.59 6.04
N HIS A 283 -1.34 16.21 7.17
CA HIS A 283 -0.04 16.08 7.82
C HIS A 283 -0.02 14.96 8.86
#